data_AF-A0A1X6PCZ1-F1
#
_entry.id   AF-A0A1X6PCZ1-F1
#
_cell.length_a   1.000
_cell.length_b   1.000
_cell.length_c   1.000
_cell.angle_alpha   90.00
_cell.angle_beta   90.00
_cell.angle_gamma   90.00
#
_symmetry.space_group_name_H-M   'P 1'
#
loop_
_entity.id
_entity.type
_entity.pdbx_description
1 polymer ?
#
loop_
_entity_poly.entity_id
_entity_poly.type
_entity_poly.pdbx_seq_one_letter_code
_entity_poly.pdbx_strand_id
1 'polypeptide(L)'
;MKARTLIFTDRLAAAILLLAPSSSVRSLSVCRRDGPRDLFFFVFDGDQTAFVGTEHFEPLFAAAGRLPLHTLTVGPLAAKAVDRVVAPGTLARNTLCRLHLRHLIVSPTNRVAVLATLVAVASRLITLTIEGRALHNRSGWYFPMAGLLHGWLSATPRAAVLREFSFVGQLSAADAVALAAWAPCLTTLSLT
;
A
#
# COMPACT_ATOMS: atom_id res chain seq x y z
N MET A 1 23.89 9.44 12.33
CA MET A 1 22.52 9.06 12.76
C MET A 1 21.67 10.26 13.16
N LYS A 2 22.02 11.04 14.21
CA LYS A 2 21.18 12.14 14.73
C LYS A 2 20.62 13.13 13.69
N ALA A 3 21.44 13.62 12.76
CA ALA A 3 20.97 14.57 11.74
C ALA A 3 19.99 13.96 10.71
N ARG A 4 20.08 12.66 10.41
CA ARG A 4 19.17 11.98 9.48
C ARG A 4 17.79 11.75 10.09
N THR A 5 17.76 11.35 11.37
CA THR A 5 16.53 11.20 12.14
C THR A 5 15.82 12.55 12.32
N LEU A 6 16.54 13.64 12.55
CA LEU A 6 15.95 14.98 12.68
C LEU A 6 15.23 15.42 11.38
N ILE A 7 15.91 15.29 10.23
CA ILE A 7 15.33 15.61 8.91
C ILE A 7 14.09 14.75 8.61
N PHE A 8 14.09 13.49 9.02
CA PHE A 8 12.95 12.60 8.87
C PHE A 8 11.76 13.07 9.72
N THR A 9 11.99 13.37 11.01
CA THR A 9 10.95 13.85 11.92
C THR A 9 10.35 15.18 11.47
N ASP A 10 11.17 16.13 10.99
CA ASP A 10 10.67 17.41 10.47
C ASP A 10 9.81 17.23 9.22
N ARG A 11 10.21 16.33 8.31
CA ARG A 11 9.42 15.99 7.12
C ARG A 11 8.09 15.33 7.47
N LEU A 12 8.10 14.45 8.45
CA LEU A 12 6.89 13.80 8.95
C LEU A 12 5.94 14.82 9.58
N ALA A 13 6.45 15.71 10.44
CA ALA A 13 5.66 16.77 11.06
C ALA A 13 5.06 17.71 10.01
N ALA A 14 5.85 18.14 9.02
CA ALA A 14 5.36 18.94 7.91
C ALA A 14 4.25 18.23 7.11
N ALA A 15 4.42 16.93 6.82
CA ALA A 15 3.41 16.15 6.14
C ALA A 15 2.10 16.03 6.94
N ILE A 16 2.18 15.84 8.26
CA ILE A 16 1.00 15.82 9.15
C ILE A 16 0.25 17.16 9.12
N LEU A 17 0.98 18.28 9.19
CA LEU A 17 0.38 19.62 9.12
C LEU A 17 -0.37 19.84 7.80
N LEU A 18 0.15 19.28 6.70
CA LEU A 18 -0.48 19.38 5.38
C LEU A 18 -1.71 18.47 5.22
N LEU A 19 -1.90 17.53 6.14
CA LEU A 19 -3.10 16.68 6.27
C LEU A 19 -4.08 17.22 7.32
N ALA A 20 -4.02 18.51 7.65
CA ALA A 20 -5.00 19.15 8.53
C ALA A 20 -6.45 18.91 8.02
N PRO A 21 -7.49 18.94 8.89
CA PRO A 21 -8.87 18.58 8.52
C PRO A 21 -9.47 19.35 7.32
N SER A 22 -8.98 20.58 7.05
CA SER A 22 -9.39 21.39 5.89
C SER A 22 -8.61 21.07 4.60
N SER A 23 -7.73 20.07 4.63
CA SER A 23 -6.84 19.75 3.52
C SER A 23 -7.59 19.20 2.30
N SER A 24 -7.23 19.72 1.13
CA SER A 24 -7.68 19.23 -0.17
C SER A 24 -6.89 18.03 -0.67
N VAL A 25 -5.94 17.52 0.12
CA VAL A 25 -5.15 16.33 -0.23
C VAL A 25 -6.06 15.12 -0.40
N ARG A 26 -5.89 14.41 -1.53
CA ARG A 26 -6.62 13.18 -1.87
C ARG A 26 -5.70 11.99 -2.15
N SER A 27 -4.39 12.20 -2.11
CA SER A 27 -3.39 11.17 -2.41
C SER A 27 -2.19 11.29 -1.48
N LEU A 28 -1.75 10.15 -0.94
CA LEU A 28 -0.60 10.03 -0.05
C LEU A 28 0.33 8.92 -0.54
N SER A 29 1.65 9.19 -0.57
CA SER A 29 2.66 8.21 -1.00
C SER A 29 3.78 8.06 0.03
N VAL A 30 3.86 6.89 0.66
CA VAL A 30 4.90 6.54 1.63
C VAL A 30 5.71 5.35 1.11
N CYS A 31 6.75 5.63 0.32
CA CYS A 31 7.58 4.60 -0.31
C CYS A 31 9.07 4.93 -0.24
N ARG A 32 9.89 3.88 -0.17
CA ARG A 32 11.33 3.96 -0.39
C ARG A 32 11.59 4.20 -1.89
N ARG A 33 12.39 5.22 -2.21
CA ARG A 33 12.57 5.78 -3.56
C ARG A 33 12.99 4.74 -4.61
N ASP A 34 12.30 4.74 -5.76
CA ASP A 34 12.79 4.39 -7.12
C ASP A 34 11.82 5.02 -8.17
N GLY A 35 12.14 6.18 -8.76
CA GLY A 35 11.39 6.78 -9.89
C GLY A 35 10.77 8.17 -9.68
N PRO A 36 10.39 8.91 -10.77
CA PRO A 36 10.41 10.37 -10.83
C PRO A 36 9.18 11.07 -10.19
N ARG A 37 9.36 12.38 -10.03
CA ARG A 37 8.52 13.33 -9.29
C ARG A 37 7.16 13.52 -9.97
N ASP A 38 6.09 13.15 -9.27
CA ASP A 38 4.79 13.79 -9.43
C ASP A 38 4.33 14.32 -8.07
N LEU A 39 3.59 15.44 -8.08
CA LEU A 39 3.19 16.25 -6.93
C LEU A 39 2.37 15.46 -5.88
N PHE A 40 3.04 14.72 -5.01
CA PHE A 40 2.46 13.99 -3.90
C PHE A 40 3.41 13.99 -2.71
N PHE A 41 2.89 13.98 -1.48
CA PHE A 41 3.72 13.91 -0.29
C PHE A 41 4.53 12.62 -0.30
N PHE A 42 5.86 12.75 -0.30
CA PHE A 42 6.81 11.66 -0.19
C PHE A 42 7.52 11.74 1.16
N VAL A 43 7.40 10.70 1.98
CA VAL A 43 8.30 10.52 3.12
C VAL A 43 9.41 9.55 2.72
N PHE A 44 10.64 10.06 2.66
CA PHE A 44 11.83 9.31 2.23
C PHE A 44 12.71 8.95 3.42
N ASP A 45 13.18 7.70 3.50
CA ASP A 45 14.34 7.34 4.33
C ASP A 45 15.19 6.24 3.68
N GLY A 46 16.51 6.33 3.87
CA GLY A 46 17.52 5.35 3.45
C GLY A 46 17.82 4.30 4.51
N ASP A 47 17.40 4.48 5.77
CA ASP A 47 17.69 3.58 6.88
C ASP A 47 16.57 2.54 7.09
N GLN A 48 16.90 1.25 7.03
CA GLN A 48 15.96 0.17 7.33
C GLN A 48 15.51 0.20 8.79
N THR A 49 16.36 0.64 9.72
CA THR A 49 16.04 0.62 11.16
C THR A 49 15.08 1.74 11.57
N ALA A 50 15.13 2.90 10.91
CA ALA A 50 14.16 3.99 11.12
C ALA A 50 12.77 3.68 10.54
N PHE A 51 12.70 2.75 9.60
CA PHE A 51 11.45 2.26 9.00
C PHE A 51 10.93 0.97 9.68
N VAL A 52 11.75 0.33 10.52
CA VAL A 52 11.34 -0.81 11.36
C VAL A 52 10.64 -0.26 12.60
N GLY A 53 9.34 -0.08 12.47
CA GLY A 53 8.48 0.46 13.52
C GLY A 53 7.34 1.22 12.87
N THR A 54 6.12 0.72 13.03
CA THR A 54 4.92 1.41 12.58
C THR A 54 4.77 2.76 13.28
N GLU A 55 5.30 2.88 14.51
CA GLU A 55 5.18 4.03 15.42
C GLU A 55 5.55 5.37 14.79
N HIS A 56 6.54 5.42 13.91
CA HIS A 56 6.94 6.68 13.27
C HIS A 56 5.93 7.16 12.23
N PHE A 57 5.18 6.27 11.58
CA PHE A 57 4.17 6.65 10.58
C PHE A 57 2.74 6.67 11.13
N GLU A 58 2.50 6.11 12.33
CA GLU A 58 1.18 6.13 12.97
C GLU A 58 0.54 7.54 12.99
N PRO A 59 1.25 8.62 13.38
CA PRO A 59 0.63 9.95 13.40
C PRO A 59 0.26 10.45 12.00
N LEU A 60 1.05 10.10 10.99
CA LEU A 60 0.77 10.43 9.60
C LEU A 60 -0.47 9.70 9.09
N PHE A 61 -0.57 8.40 9.34
CA PHE A 61 -1.74 7.61 8.91
C PHE A 61 -3.01 7.98 9.67
N ALA A 62 -2.90 8.33 10.96
CA ALA A 62 -4.02 8.85 11.73
C ALA A 62 -4.52 10.20 11.21
N ALA A 63 -3.62 11.09 10.75
CA ALA A 63 -4.00 12.34 10.10
C ALA A 63 -4.63 12.11 8.73
N ALA A 64 -4.01 11.22 7.93
CA ALA A 64 -4.49 10.80 6.62
C ALA A 64 -5.91 10.20 6.69
N GLY A 65 -6.18 9.38 7.70
CA GLY A 65 -7.49 8.79 7.99
C GLY A 65 -8.57 9.79 8.39
N ARG A 66 -8.29 11.08 8.50
CA ARG A 66 -9.33 12.11 8.68
C ARG A 66 -9.82 12.70 7.37
N LEU A 67 -9.14 12.37 6.26
CA LEU A 67 -9.41 12.92 4.95
C LEU A 67 -10.09 11.87 4.04
N PRO A 68 -10.89 12.33 3.07
CA PRO A 68 -11.39 11.48 2.00
C PRO A 68 -10.26 11.18 1.01
N LEU A 69 -9.27 10.38 1.41
CA LEU A 69 -8.18 9.98 0.52
C LEU A 69 -8.72 9.02 -0.54
N HIS A 70 -8.35 9.25 -1.80
CA HIS A 70 -8.73 8.39 -2.92
C HIS A 70 -7.59 7.45 -3.29
N THR A 71 -6.33 7.85 -3.07
CA THR A 71 -5.15 7.09 -3.47
C THR A 71 -4.15 6.96 -2.32
N LEU A 72 -3.66 5.75 -2.10
CA LEU A 72 -2.60 5.47 -1.15
C LEU A 72 -1.54 4.59 -1.81
N THR A 73 -0.30 5.05 -1.81
CA THR A 73 0.86 4.28 -2.25
C THR A 73 1.71 4.00 -1.03
N VAL A 74 1.95 2.73 -0.69
CA VAL A 74 2.68 2.34 0.51
C VAL A 74 3.67 1.22 0.24
N GLY A 75 4.82 1.30 0.90
CA GLY A 75 5.77 0.20 0.99
C GLY A 75 5.35 -0.90 1.98
N PRO A 76 6.16 -1.96 2.15
CA PRO A 76 5.81 -3.14 2.95
C PRO A 76 5.57 -2.85 4.44
N LEU A 77 6.34 -1.90 4.98
CA LEU A 77 6.30 -1.54 6.39
C LEU A 77 5.10 -0.63 6.71
N ALA A 78 4.68 0.17 5.74
CA ALA A 78 3.51 1.04 5.82
C ALA A 78 2.18 0.30 5.60
N ALA A 79 2.20 -0.88 4.96
CA ALA A 79 1.00 -1.71 4.76
C ALA A 79 0.28 -2.02 6.09
N LYS A 80 1.02 -2.19 7.20
CA LYS A 80 0.46 -2.49 8.52
C LYS A 80 -0.51 -1.44 9.06
N ALA A 81 -0.42 -0.21 8.59
CA ALA A 81 -1.17 0.92 9.13
C ALA A 81 -2.19 1.48 8.11
N VAL A 82 -2.45 0.76 7.01
CA VAL A 82 -3.40 1.20 5.98
C VAL A 82 -4.84 1.25 6.51
N ASP A 83 -5.18 0.38 7.46
CA ASP A 83 -6.46 0.40 8.16
C ASP A 83 -6.73 1.76 8.85
N ARG A 84 -5.67 2.46 9.29
CA ARG A 84 -5.76 3.79 9.91
C ARG A 84 -6.05 4.91 8.92
N VAL A 85 -5.81 4.69 7.62
CA VAL A 85 -6.02 5.68 6.56
C VAL A 85 -7.47 5.70 6.08
N VAL A 86 -8.32 4.84 6.63
CA VAL A 86 -9.74 4.76 6.28
C VAL A 86 -10.55 5.62 7.26
N ALA A 87 -11.07 6.75 6.77
CA ALA A 87 -11.91 7.63 7.57
C ALA A 87 -13.19 6.93 8.06
N PRO A 88 -13.42 6.84 9.40
CA PRO A 88 -14.66 6.29 9.94
C PRO A 88 -15.88 7.07 9.44
N GLY A 89 -16.98 6.36 9.13
CA GLY A 89 -18.25 6.97 8.75
C GLY A 89 -18.30 7.64 7.36
N THR A 90 -17.20 7.62 6.60
CA THR A 90 -17.16 8.18 5.25
C THR A 90 -17.67 7.16 4.24
N LEU A 91 -18.55 7.58 3.33
CA LEU A 91 -19.09 6.73 2.27
C LEU A 91 -17.95 6.07 1.47
N ALA A 92 -18.05 4.78 1.18
CA ALA A 92 -17.01 4.01 0.49
C ALA A 92 -16.47 4.70 -0.79
N ARG A 93 -17.36 5.34 -1.56
CA ARG A 93 -17.01 6.11 -2.78
C ARG A 93 -16.14 7.35 -2.56
N ASN A 94 -16.13 7.89 -1.33
CA ASN A 94 -15.38 9.07 -0.91
C ASN A 94 -14.17 8.69 -0.05
N THR A 95 -13.77 7.42 -0.07
CA THR A 95 -12.64 6.89 0.71
C THR A 95 -11.65 6.19 -0.22
N LEU A 96 -10.62 5.58 0.37
CA LEU A 96 -9.52 4.97 -0.35
C LEU A 96 -10.01 3.97 -1.40
N CYS A 97 -9.94 4.37 -2.67
CA CYS A 97 -10.43 3.58 -3.80
C CYS A 97 -9.29 3.09 -4.70
N ARG A 98 -8.07 3.60 -4.52
CA ARG A 98 -6.85 3.14 -5.20
C ARG A 98 -5.75 2.82 -4.20
N LEU A 99 -5.28 1.59 -4.21
CA LEU A 99 -4.18 1.13 -3.35
C LEU A 99 -3.02 0.64 -4.21
N HIS A 100 -1.84 1.17 -3.95
CA HIS A 100 -0.59 0.71 -4.55
C HIS A 100 0.32 0.17 -3.45
N LEU A 101 0.41 -1.16 -3.36
CA LEU A 101 1.34 -1.87 -2.47
C LEU A 101 2.66 -2.07 -3.21
N ARG A 102 3.65 -1.23 -2.92
CA ARG A 102 4.93 -1.23 -3.62
C ARG A 102 6.01 -1.98 -2.87
N HIS A 103 6.90 -2.61 -3.63
CA HIS A 103 8.12 -3.23 -3.16
C HIS A 103 7.94 -4.28 -2.06
N LEU A 104 6.86 -5.08 -2.12
CA LEU A 104 6.56 -6.11 -1.14
C LEU A 104 7.70 -7.12 -1.05
N ILE A 105 8.25 -7.25 0.17
CA ILE A 105 9.18 -8.31 0.53
C ILE A 105 8.37 -9.40 1.21
N VAL A 106 8.44 -10.63 0.70
CA VAL A 106 7.69 -11.75 1.27
C VAL A 106 8.29 -12.13 2.62
N SER A 107 7.55 -11.85 3.70
CA SER A 107 7.84 -12.30 5.06
C SER A 107 6.53 -12.63 5.78
N PRO A 108 6.53 -13.48 6.82
CA PRO A 108 5.32 -13.79 7.59
C PRO A 108 4.62 -12.52 8.09
N THR A 109 5.39 -11.57 8.60
CA THR A 109 4.90 -10.28 9.10
C THR A 109 4.24 -9.44 8.01
N ASN A 110 4.84 -9.37 6.82
CA ASN A 110 4.27 -8.62 5.70
C ASN A 110 3.03 -9.30 5.13
N ARG A 111 2.98 -10.64 5.13
CA ARG A 111 1.80 -11.40 4.71
C ARG A 111 0.58 -11.08 5.56
N VAL A 112 0.74 -11.04 6.89
CA VAL A 112 -0.35 -10.67 7.82
C VAL A 112 -0.78 -9.23 7.61
N ALA A 113 0.18 -8.31 7.43
CA ALA A 113 -0.10 -6.89 7.20
C ALA A 113 -0.89 -6.64 5.91
N VAL A 114 -0.47 -7.26 4.81
CA VAL A 114 -1.14 -7.17 3.50
C VAL A 114 -2.54 -7.78 3.59
N LEU A 115 -2.68 -8.93 4.24
CA LEU A 115 -3.99 -9.54 4.46
C LEU A 115 -4.95 -8.58 5.19
N ALA A 116 -4.53 -8.05 6.34
CA ALA A 116 -5.33 -7.11 7.13
C ALA A 116 -5.70 -5.86 6.31
N THR A 117 -4.77 -5.35 5.51
CA THR A 117 -5.00 -4.23 4.58
C THR A 117 -6.13 -4.56 3.60
N LEU A 118 -6.02 -5.69 2.90
CA LEU A 118 -7.01 -6.10 1.92
C LEU A 118 -8.38 -6.32 2.56
N VAL A 119 -8.44 -6.89 3.78
CA VAL A 119 -9.69 -7.03 4.53
C VAL A 119 -10.36 -5.67 4.77
N ALA A 120 -9.58 -4.66 5.18
CA ALA A 120 -10.12 -3.34 5.50
C ALA A 120 -10.65 -2.56 4.28
N VAL A 121 -10.07 -2.78 3.09
CA VAL A 121 -10.34 -1.95 1.90
C VAL A 121 -11.01 -2.67 0.74
N ALA A 122 -11.16 -4.00 0.77
CA ALA A 122 -11.68 -4.77 -0.38
C ALA A 122 -13.02 -4.25 -0.91
N SER A 123 -13.97 -3.92 -0.05
CA SER A 123 -15.33 -3.51 -0.43
C SER A 123 -15.43 -2.18 -1.17
N ARG A 124 -14.35 -1.39 -1.19
CA ARG A 124 -14.31 -0.03 -1.75
C ARG A 124 -13.24 0.16 -2.83
N LEU A 125 -12.40 -0.85 -3.04
CA LEU A 125 -11.24 -0.75 -3.90
C LEU A 125 -11.65 -0.84 -5.36
N ILE A 126 -11.33 0.20 -6.14
CA ILE A 126 -11.54 0.26 -7.59
C ILE A 126 -10.27 -0.13 -8.34
N THR A 127 -9.11 0.32 -7.86
CA THR A 127 -7.80 0.03 -8.43
C THR A 127 -6.88 -0.59 -7.38
N LEU A 128 -6.24 -1.71 -7.71
CA LEU A 128 -5.21 -2.34 -6.88
C LEU A 128 -3.94 -2.57 -7.70
N THR A 129 -2.82 -2.07 -7.21
CA THR A 129 -1.49 -2.43 -7.71
C THR A 129 -0.71 -3.16 -6.63
N ILE A 130 -0.18 -4.32 -6.95
CA ILE A 130 0.72 -5.08 -6.08
C ILE A 130 2.05 -5.27 -6.82
N GLU A 131 3.11 -4.71 -6.26
CA GLU A 131 4.46 -4.82 -6.79
C GLU A 131 5.34 -5.56 -5.76
N GLY A 132 5.81 -6.76 -6.12
CA GLY A 132 6.83 -7.46 -5.34
C GLY A 132 8.21 -6.89 -5.62
N ARG A 133 9.07 -6.72 -4.60
CA ARG A 133 10.50 -6.41 -4.80
C ARG A 133 11.36 -7.60 -4.43
N ALA A 134 12.25 -7.97 -5.34
CA ALA A 134 13.32 -8.94 -5.08
C ALA A 134 14.35 -8.34 -4.09
N LEU A 135 14.69 -9.07 -3.03
CA LEU A 135 15.87 -8.78 -2.24
C LEU A 135 17.10 -9.28 -3.01
N HIS A 136 18.07 -8.38 -3.17
CA HIS A 136 19.21 -8.50 -4.06
C HIS A 136 20.27 -9.46 -3.48
N ASN A 137 20.60 -10.54 -4.20
CA ASN A 137 21.91 -11.19 -4.12
C ASN A 137 22.48 -11.31 -5.54
N ARG A 138 23.16 -10.22 -5.96
CA ARG A 138 24.18 -10.07 -7.02
C ARG A 138 24.04 -10.69 -8.42
N SER A 139 23.01 -11.44 -8.78
CA SER A 139 22.92 -12.02 -10.13
C SER A 139 21.50 -12.44 -10.49
N GLY A 140 20.82 -11.64 -11.32
CA GLY A 140 19.54 -11.97 -11.95
C GLY A 140 18.31 -11.54 -11.16
N TRP A 141 17.32 -10.99 -11.88
CA TRP A 141 15.99 -10.71 -11.37
C TRP A 141 15.25 -12.04 -11.14
N TYR A 142 14.91 -12.39 -9.90
CA TYR A 142 14.00 -13.50 -9.63
C TYR A 142 12.77 -13.00 -8.88
N PHE A 143 11.62 -13.09 -9.54
CA PHE A 143 10.30 -13.00 -8.91
C PHE A 143 9.86 -14.43 -8.59
N PRO A 144 9.51 -14.77 -7.33
CA PRO A 144 8.43 -15.73 -7.16
C PRO A 144 7.42 -15.21 -6.13
N MET A 145 6.28 -14.76 -6.64
CA MET A 145 5.06 -14.47 -5.86
C MET A 145 3.95 -15.49 -6.17
N ALA A 146 4.34 -16.65 -6.73
CA ALA A 146 3.39 -17.71 -7.09
C ALA A 146 2.74 -18.32 -5.83
N GLY A 147 1.41 -18.31 -5.80
CA GLY A 147 0.56 -18.84 -4.73
C GLY A 147 0.29 -17.87 -3.58
N LEU A 148 0.91 -16.68 -3.60
CA LEU A 148 0.76 -15.69 -2.53
C LEU A 148 -0.57 -14.95 -2.57
N LEU A 149 -1.03 -14.58 -3.77
CA LEU A 149 -2.34 -13.96 -3.92
C LEU A 149 -3.42 -14.95 -3.52
N HIS A 150 -3.30 -16.22 -3.91
CA HIS A 150 -4.26 -17.25 -3.52
C HIS A 150 -4.52 -17.26 -2.00
N GLY A 151 -3.45 -17.24 -1.19
CA GLY A 151 -3.58 -17.20 0.27
C GLY A 151 -4.23 -15.93 0.81
N TRP A 152 -3.93 -14.76 0.24
CA TRP A 152 -4.54 -13.50 0.67
C TRP A 152 -6.00 -13.35 0.22
N LEU A 153 -6.27 -13.69 -1.02
CA LEU A 153 -7.58 -13.49 -1.65
C LEU A 153 -8.62 -14.49 -1.12
N SER A 154 -8.21 -15.71 -0.78
CA SER A 154 -9.10 -16.69 -0.13
C SER A 154 -9.52 -16.30 1.29
N ALA A 155 -8.71 -15.49 1.98
CA ALA A 155 -8.93 -15.06 3.36
C ALA A 155 -9.46 -13.62 3.48
N THR A 156 -9.83 -12.98 2.37
CA THR A 156 -10.34 -11.60 2.34
C THR A 156 -11.77 -11.52 1.81
N PRO A 157 -12.58 -10.52 2.25
CA PRO A 157 -13.88 -10.24 1.63
C PRO A 157 -13.71 -9.95 0.13
N ARG A 158 -14.72 -10.31 -0.67
CA ARG A 158 -14.70 -10.04 -2.12
C ARG A 158 -14.55 -8.55 -2.43
N ALA A 159 -13.70 -8.23 -3.39
CA ALA A 159 -13.57 -6.89 -3.94
C ALA A 159 -14.52 -6.69 -5.13
N ALA A 160 -15.83 -6.65 -4.83
CA ALA A 160 -16.90 -6.63 -5.83
C ALA A 160 -16.89 -5.38 -6.74
N VAL A 161 -16.23 -4.30 -6.33
CA VAL A 161 -16.13 -3.05 -7.08
C VAL A 161 -14.78 -2.85 -7.76
N LEU A 162 -13.85 -3.79 -7.62
CA LEU A 162 -12.53 -3.72 -8.24
C LEU A 162 -12.67 -3.84 -9.76
N ARG A 163 -12.09 -2.86 -10.47
CA ARG A 163 -12.11 -2.78 -11.94
C ARG A 163 -10.72 -2.94 -12.53
N GLU A 164 -9.71 -2.44 -11.84
CA GLU A 164 -8.34 -2.39 -12.33
C GLU A 164 -7.40 -3.14 -11.37
N PHE A 165 -6.66 -4.10 -11.90
CA PHE A 165 -5.66 -4.84 -11.15
C PHE A 165 -4.33 -4.82 -11.91
N SER A 166 -3.27 -4.46 -11.20
CA SER A 166 -1.90 -4.49 -11.70
C SER A 166 -1.04 -5.34 -10.79
N PHE A 167 -0.29 -6.26 -11.36
CA PHE A 167 0.61 -7.13 -10.62
C PHE A 167 1.99 -7.15 -11.26
N VAL A 168 3.00 -6.87 -10.46
CA VAL A 168 4.41 -6.96 -10.86
C VAL A 168 5.05 -8.16 -10.16
N GLY A 169 5.24 -9.25 -10.89
CA GLY A 169 5.80 -10.52 -10.42
C GLY A 169 5.18 -11.77 -11.03
N GLN A 170 5.57 -12.95 -10.52
CA GLN A 170 5.05 -14.24 -11.02
C GLN A 170 3.67 -14.58 -10.44
N LEU A 171 2.71 -14.87 -11.32
CA LEU A 171 1.39 -15.40 -11.00
C LEU A 171 1.32 -16.90 -11.26
N SER A 172 0.74 -17.64 -10.32
CA SER A 172 0.33 -19.03 -10.54
C SER A 172 -1.11 -19.14 -11.06
N ALA A 173 -1.48 -20.30 -11.59
CA ALA A 173 -2.87 -20.58 -11.94
C ALA A 173 -3.81 -20.46 -10.73
N ALA A 174 -3.36 -20.87 -9.54
CA ALA A 174 -4.13 -20.74 -8.30
C ALA A 174 -4.38 -19.27 -7.91
N ASP A 175 -3.41 -18.39 -8.16
CA ASP A 175 -3.57 -16.95 -7.95
C ASP A 175 -4.58 -16.36 -8.91
N ALA A 176 -4.51 -16.73 -10.19
CA ALA A 176 -5.43 -16.26 -11.22
C ALA A 176 -6.89 -16.68 -10.91
N VAL A 177 -7.09 -17.94 -10.51
CA VAL A 177 -8.41 -18.46 -10.10
C VAL A 177 -8.92 -17.71 -8.86
N ALA A 178 -8.06 -17.51 -7.86
CA ALA A 178 -8.43 -16.75 -6.67
C ALA A 178 -8.78 -15.29 -6.99
N LEU A 179 -8.02 -14.65 -7.88
CA LEU A 179 -8.26 -13.28 -8.33
C LEU A 179 -9.61 -13.15 -9.04
N ALA A 180 -9.92 -14.06 -9.97
CA ALA A 180 -11.19 -14.06 -10.68
C ALA A 180 -12.40 -14.23 -9.73
N ALA A 181 -12.27 -15.09 -8.72
CA ALA A 181 -13.32 -15.30 -7.72
C ALA A 181 -13.47 -14.12 -6.75
N TRP A 182 -12.35 -13.48 -6.41
CA TRP A 182 -12.30 -12.37 -5.46
C TRP A 182 -12.76 -11.04 -6.07
N ALA A 183 -12.42 -10.79 -7.34
CA ALA A 183 -12.73 -9.57 -8.09
C ALA A 183 -13.52 -9.88 -9.38
N PRO A 184 -14.81 -10.27 -9.28
CA PRO A 184 -15.61 -10.71 -10.43
C PRO A 184 -15.93 -9.60 -11.45
N CYS A 185 -15.67 -8.34 -11.09
CA CYS A 185 -15.98 -7.16 -11.89
C CYS A 185 -14.75 -6.56 -12.59
N LEU A 186 -13.62 -7.27 -12.57
CA LEU A 186 -12.35 -6.82 -13.14
C LEU A 186 -12.48 -6.59 -14.65
N THR A 187 -12.15 -5.40 -15.11
CA THR A 187 -12.20 -5.02 -16.54
C THR A 187 -10.82 -4.77 -17.12
N THR A 188 -9.84 -4.43 -16.28
CA THR A 188 -8.48 -4.12 -16.70
C THR A 188 -7.48 -4.92 -15.86
N LEU A 189 -6.57 -5.60 -16.55
CA LEU A 189 -5.53 -6.44 -15.97
C LEU A 189 -4.18 -6.07 -16.58
N SER A 190 -3.21 -5.68 -15.75
CA SER A 190 -1.83 -5.44 -16.16
C SER A 190 -0.90 -6.37 -15.41
N LEU A 191 -0.17 -7.21 -16.14
CA LEU A 191 0.78 -8.18 -15.59
C LEU A 191 2.17 -7.85 -16.13
N THR A 192 3.16 -7.70 -15.26
CA THR A 192 4.54 -7.32 -15.62
C THR A 192 5.54 -8.12 -14.79
#